data_AF-A0A978S9G2-F1
#
_entry.id   AF-A0A978S9G2-F1
#
_cell.length_a   1.000
_cell.length_b   1.000
_cell.length_c   1.000
_cell.angle_alpha   90.00
_cell.angle_beta   90.00
_cell.angle_gamma   90.00
#
_symmetry.space_group_name_H-M   'P 1'
#
loop_
_entity.id
_entity.type
_entity.pdbx_description
1 polymer ?
#
loop_
_entity_poly.entity_id
_entity_poly.type
_entity_poly.pdbx_seq_one_letter_code
_entity_poly.pdbx_strand_id
1 'polypeptide(L)'
;MKTAVAERHSQPDGCVAGSSFQLPLGKELFDPERLADICDGDVQFENEVVQMFLEDAISHFEAALLAVKAGDFQRLGREAHYLKGASANMGAHALEAIALDLEIQSGQNSGYCEQTLISVLVNIIDKLNRSLAEIL
;
A
#
# COMPACT_ATOMS: atom_id res chain seq x y z
N MET A 1 -17.65 35.04 -35.20
CA MET A 1 -18.71 34.53 -34.31
C MET A 1 -18.80 33.04 -34.52
N LYS A 2 -18.50 32.11 -33.61
CA LYS A 2 -18.08 32.06 -32.20
C LYS A 2 -17.16 30.82 -32.11
N THR A 3 -15.91 30.99 -31.69
CA THR A 3 -15.41 30.69 -30.33
C THR A 3 -15.07 29.20 -30.14
N ALA A 4 -13.76 28.93 -30.12
CA ALA A 4 -13.17 27.70 -29.63
C ALA A 4 -13.50 27.49 -28.14
N VAL A 5 -13.89 26.28 -27.77
CA VAL A 5 -13.87 25.84 -26.37
C VAL A 5 -12.76 24.81 -26.27
N ALA A 6 -11.61 25.29 -25.80
CA ALA A 6 -10.56 24.45 -25.27
C ALA A 6 -11.10 23.83 -23.96
N GLU A 7 -11.35 22.52 -23.97
CA GLU A 7 -11.57 21.77 -22.74
C GLU A 7 -10.24 21.64 -22.01
N ARG A 8 -9.94 22.69 -21.22
CA ARG A 8 -8.97 22.64 -20.13
C ARG A 8 -9.46 21.56 -19.15
N HIS A 9 -8.87 20.38 -19.24
CA HIS A 9 -8.84 19.44 -18.13
C HIS A 9 -7.99 20.09 -17.04
N SER A 10 -8.65 20.91 -16.22
CA SER A 10 -8.10 21.46 -15.00
C SER A 10 -7.74 20.28 -14.10
N GLN A 11 -6.45 19.95 -14.03
CA GLN A 11 -5.93 19.11 -12.96
C GLN A 11 -6.35 19.77 -11.64
N PRO A 12 -7.03 19.06 -10.72
CA PRO A 12 -7.19 19.58 -9.38
C PRO A 12 -5.81 19.59 -8.72
N ASP A 13 -5.23 20.79 -8.59
CA ASP A 13 -4.08 21.12 -7.75
C ASP A 13 -4.44 20.93 -6.26
N GLY A 14 -4.72 19.69 -5.89
CA GLY A 14 -5.03 19.25 -4.53
C GLY A 14 -4.02 18.22 -4.04
N CYS A 15 -2.75 18.35 -4.42
CA CYS A 15 -1.68 17.53 -3.87
C CYS A 15 -1.49 17.95 -2.40
N VAL A 16 -2.19 17.29 -1.47
CA VAL A 16 -1.92 17.43 -0.04
C VAL A 16 -0.59 16.75 0.25
N ALA A 17 0.49 17.50 0.02
CA ALA A 17 1.81 17.19 0.55
C ALA A 17 1.76 17.30 2.08
N GLY A 18 1.26 16.26 2.74
CA GLY A 18 0.99 16.36 4.17
C GLY A 18 0.30 15.17 4.80
N SER A 19 0.75 13.96 4.51
CA SER A 19 0.73 12.93 5.55
C SER A 19 2.17 12.72 5.96
N SER A 20 2.53 13.19 7.14
CA SER A 20 3.76 12.86 7.85
C SER A 20 3.69 11.38 8.23
N PHE A 21 3.65 10.50 7.22
CA PHE A 21 3.40 9.08 7.43
C PHE A 21 4.67 8.45 8.01
N GLN A 22 4.71 8.40 9.33
CA GLN A 22 5.84 7.88 10.08
C GLN A 22 5.64 6.38 10.25
N LEU A 23 6.20 5.62 9.32
CA LEU A 23 6.19 4.16 9.34
C LEU A 23 6.85 3.66 10.63
N PRO A 24 6.22 2.71 11.37
CA PRO A 24 6.86 2.04 12.49
C PRO A 24 8.18 1.34 12.09
N LEU A 25 9.02 1.01 13.08
CA LEU A 25 10.32 0.32 12.94
C LEU A 25 10.36 -0.92 13.84
N GLY A 26 11.01 -2.02 13.40
CA GLY A 26 11.24 -3.23 14.21
C GLY A 26 10.07 -4.24 14.21
N LYS A 27 9.81 -4.93 15.33
CA LYS A 27 8.69 -5.90 15.45
C LYS A 27 7.29 -5.29 15.18
N GLU A 28 7.18 -3.96 15.20
CA GLU A 28 5.96 -3.25 14.82
C GLU A 28 5.76 -3.13 13.30
N LEU A 29 6.78 -3.46 12.50
CA LEU A 29 6.68 -3.55 11.03
C LEU A 29 6.09 -4.88 10.59
N PHE A 30 6.58 -5.95 11.22
CA PHE A 30 6.36 -7.32 10.82
C PHE A 30 6.41 -8.23 12.04
N ASP A 31 5.40 -9.07 12.20
CA ASP A 31 5.30 -10.08 13.24
C ASP A 31 5.76 -11.46 12.70
N PRO A 32 7.03 -11.84 12.91
CA PRO A 32 7.54 -13.12 12.44
C PRO A 32 6.92 -14.32 13.17
N GLU A 33 6.44 -14.16 14.40
CA GLU A 33 5.81 -15.26 15.15
C GLU A 33 4.49 -15.65 14.48
N ARG A 34 3.73 -14.66 14.01
CA ARG A 34 2.51 -14.91 13.24
C ARG A 34 2.75 -15.60 11.91
N LEU A 35 3.82 -15.23 11.19
CA LEU A 35 4.19 -15.92 9.95
C LEU A 35 4.56 -17.39 10.24
N ALA A 36 5.39 -17.61 11.26
CA ALA A 36 5.79 -18.94 11.68
C ALA A 36 4.60 -19.80 12.10
N ASP A 37 3.62 -19.24 12.81
CA ASP A 37 2.38 -19.94 13.19
C ASP A 37 1.55 -20.39 11.97
N ILE A 38 1.48 -19.54 10.93
CA ILE A 38 0.78 -19.87 9.67
C ILE A 38 1.51 -20.98 8.91
N CYS A 39 2.83 -21.02 9.04
CA CYS A 39 3.70 -21.94 8.30
C CYS A 39 4.15 -23.15 9.13
N ASP A 40 3.64 -23.32 10.35
CA ASP A 40 4.03 -24.37 11.31
C ASP A 40 5.56 -24.43 11.56
N GLY A 41 6.23 -23.27 11.49
CA GLY A 41 7.68 -23.11 11.64
C GLY A 41 8.53 -23.63 10.48
N ASP A 42 7.93 -23.96 9.32
CA ASP A 42 8.67 -24.34 8.12
C ASP A 42 9.21 -23.11 7.40
N VAL A 43 10.48 -22.80 7.64
CA VAL A 43 11.20 -21.66 7.07
C VAL A 43 11.17 -21.64 5.54
N GLN A 44 11.17 -22.80 4.86
CA GLN A 44 11.11 -22.81 3.39
C GLN A 44 9.71 -22.39 2.92
N PHE A 45 8.68 -22.90 3.59
CA PHE A 45 7.30 -22.52 3.29
C PHE A 45 7.01 -21.05 3.67
N GLU A 46 7.57 -20.55 4.78
CA GLU A 46 7.52 -19.13 5.16
C GLU A 46 8.02 -18.23 4.03
N ASN A 47 9.16 -18.59 3.41
CA ASN A 47 9.71 -17.86 2.27
C ASN A 47 8.77 -17.85 1.06
N GLU A 48 8.17 -19.00 0.73
CA GLU A 48 7.21 -19.10 -0.38
C GLU A 48 5.96 -18.23 -0.14
N VAL A 49 5.44 -18.27 1.08
CA VAL A 49 4.27 -17.49 1.50
C VAL A 49 4.56 -16.00 1.46
N VAL A 50 5.72 -15.56 1.96
CA VAL A 50 6.17 -14.17 1.90
C VAL A 50 6.35 -13.70 0.46
N GLN A 51 7.00 -14.50 -0.39
CA GLN A 51 7.21 -14.13 -1.79
C GLN A 51 5.87 -13.95 -2.51
N MET A 52 4.93 -14.89 -2.33
CA MET A 52 3.59 -14.79 -2.92
C MET A 52 2.84 -13.54 -2.44
N PHE A 53 2.94 -13.23 -1.15
CA PHE A 53 2.35 -12.02 -0.59
C PHE A 53 2.94 -10.75 -1.20
N LEU A 54 4.26 -10.67 -1.37
CA LEU A 54 4.91 -9.49 -1.96
C LEU A 54 4.50 -9.31 -3.42
N GLU A 55 4.47 -10.37 -4.22
CA GLU A 55 4.04 -10.34 -5.62
C GLU A 55 2.58 -9.84 -5.75
N ASP A 56 1.71 -10.33 -4.89
CA ASP A 56 0.30 -9.95 -4.86
C ASP A 56 0.12 -8.50 -4.38
N ALA A 57 0.79 -8.11 -3.28
CA ALA A 57 0.75 -6.76 -2.75
C ALA A 57 1.23 -5.73 -3.79
N ILE A 58 2.33 -6.00 -4.50
CA ILE A 58 2.83 -5.13 -5.58
C ILE A 58 1.76 -4.93 -6.65
N SER A 59 1.11 -6.00 -7.09
CA SER A 59 0.05 -5.94 -8.11
C SER A 59 -1.13 -5.06 -7.66
N HIS A 60 -1.54 -5.19 -6.40
CA HIS A 60 -2.60 -4.35 -5.82
C HIS A 60 -2.18 -2.89 -5.65
N PHE A 61 -0.91 -2.62 -5.32
CA PHE A 61 -0.38 -1.26 -5.28
C PHE A 61 -0.32 -0.59 -6.65
N GLU A 62 0.05 -1.32 -7.70
CA GLU A 62 0.01 -0.82 -9.07
C GLU A 62 -1.43 -0.48 -9.49
N ALA A 63 -2.41 -1.33 -9.12
CA ALA A 63 -3.82 -1.05 -9.34
C ALA A 63 -4.30 0.20 -8.58
N ALA A 64 -3.88 0.36 -7.33
CA ALA A 64 -4.17 1.55 -6.52
C ALA A 64 -3.56 2.82 -7.14
N LEU A 65 -2.35 2.72 -7.70
CA LEU A 65 -1.69 3.83 -8.38
C LEU A 65 -2.46 4.27 -9.63
N LEU A 66 -2.93 3.31 -10.43
CA LEU A 66 -3.76 3.58 -11.59
C LEU A 66 -5.10 4.20 -11.18
N ALA A 67 -5.68 3.77 -10.06
CA ALA A 67 -6.91 4.34 -9.52
C ALA A 67 -6.72 5.82 -9.11
N VAL A 68 -5.62 6.14 -8.43
CA VAL A 68 -5.27 7.55 -8.11
C VAL A 68 -5.12 8.38 -9.37
N LYS A 69 -4.41 7.89 -10.40
CA LYS A 69 -4.24 8.59 -11.69
C LYS A 69 -5.56 8.87 -12.39
N ALA A 70 -6.50 7.94 -12.30
CA ALA A 70 -7.81 8.03 -12.91
C ALA A 70 -8.82 8.82 -12.06
N GLY A 71 -8.48 9.20 -10.81
CA GLY A 71 -9.44 9.76 -9.86
C GLY A 71 -10.52 8.76 -9.40
N ASP A 72 -10.27 7.45 -9.57
CA ASP A 72 -11.20 6.39 -9.19
C ASP A 72 -11.00 6.00 -7.71
N PHE A 73 -11.51 6.85 -6.81
CA PHE A 73 -11.39 6.62 -5.37
C PHE A 73 -12.13 5.35 -4.90
N GLN A 74 -13.17 4.91 -5.61
CA GLN A 74 -13.85 3.66 -5.26
C GLN A 74 -12.95 2.44 -5.53
N ARG A 75 -12.22 2.43 -6.65
CA ARG A 75 -11.21 1.39 -6.90
C ARG A 75 -10.07 1.49 -5.90
N LEU A 76 -9.55 2.68 -5.63
CA LEU A 76 -8.51 2.88 -4.62
C LEU A 76 -8.89 2.25 -3.27
N GLY A 77 -10.11 2.49 -2.80
CA GLY A 77 -10.60 1.92 -1.54
C GLY A 77 -10.69 0.40 -1.55
N ARG A 78 -11.05 -0.22 -2.68
CA ARG A 78 -11.08 -1.68 -2.82
C ARG A 78 -9.68 -2.29 -2.77
N GLU A 79 -8.73 -1.72 -3.51
CA GLU A 79 -7.33 -2.21 -3.48
C GLU A 79 -6.73 -2.04 -2.09
N ALA A 80 -7.00 -0.90 -1.43
CA ALA A 80 -6.57 -0.64 -0.07
C ALA A 80 -7.20 -1.60 0.95
N HIS A 81 -8.49 -1.89 0.84
CA HIS A 81 -9.16 -2.88 1.70
C HIS A 81 -8.53 -4.27 1.57
N TYR A 82 -8.21 -4.68 0.33
CA TYR A 82 -7.54 -5.94 0.07
C TYR A 82 -6.15 -5.99 0.74
N LEU A 83 -5.31 -4.99 0.47
CA LEU A 83 -3.96 -4.88 1.03
C LEU A 83 -3.99 -4.92 2.57
N LYS A 84 -4.99 -4.29 3.19
CA LYS A 84 -5.18 -4.32 4.65
C LYS A 84 -5.41 -5.75 5.15
N GLY A 85 -6.35 -6.47 4.53
CA GLY A 85 -6.67 -7.85 4.92
C GLY A 85 -5.50 -8.81 4.72
N ALA A 86 -4.83 -8.74 3.56
CA ALA A 86 -3.66 -9.57 3.26
C ALA A 86 -2.52 -9.30 4.25
N SER A 87 -2.26 -8.04 4.56
CA SER A 87 -1.17 -7.65 5.48
C SER A 87 -1.45 -8.02 6.92
N ALA A 88 -2.69 -7.85 7.37
CA ALA A 88 -3.12 -8.30 8.69
C ALA A 88 -2.93 -9.82 8.83
N ASN A 89 -3.27 -10.59 7.79
CA ASN A 89 -3.08 -12.04 7.81
C ASN A 89 -1.60 -12.41 8.00
N MET A 90 -0.70 -11.74 7.30
CA MET A 90 0.75 -11.99 7.29
C MET A 90 1.51 -11.39 8.49
N GLY A 91 0.85 -10.63 9.37
CA GLY A 91 1.54 -9.88 10.44
C GLY A 91 2.33 -8.67 9.94
N ALA A 92 2.11 -8.21 8.70
CA ALA A 92 2.75 -7.03 8.12
C ALA A 92 2.07 -5.74 8.60
N HIS A 93 2.15 -5.46 9.90
CA HIS A 93 1.43 -4.38 10.58
C HIS A 93 1.64 -2.98 9.99
N ALA A 94 2.84 -2.66 9.51
CA ALA A 94 3.07 -1.37 8.86
C ALA A 94 2.24 -1.25 7.57
N LEU A 95 2.20 -2.32 6.77
CA LEU A 95 1.46 -2.33 5.52
C LEU A 95 -0.05 -2.33 5.78
N GLU A 96 -0.50 -3.05 6.82
CA GLU A 96 -1.90 -2.99 7.28
C GLU A 96 -2.32 -1.55 7.62
N ALA A 97 -1.52 -0.83 8.41
CA ALA A 97 -1.82 0.55 8.81
C ALA A 97 -1.89 1.53 7.62
N ILE A 98 -0.99 1.37 6.65
CA ILE A 98 -0.98 2.15 5.41
C ILE A 98 -2.24 1.88 4.59
N ALA A 99 -2.56 0.59 4.41
CA ALA A 99 -3.70 0.17 3.63
C ALA A 99 -5.01 0.64 4.26
N LEU A 100 -5.11 0.64 5.59
CA LEU A 100 -6.23 1.24 6.31
C LEU A 100 -6.34 2.74 6.05
N ASP A 101 -5.23 3.47 6.11
CA ASP A 101 -5.26 4.92 5.87
C ASP A 101 -5.63 5.24 4.41
N LEU A 102 -5.12 4.48 3.44
CA LEU A 102 -5.54 4.55 2.04
C LEU A 102 -7.04 4.29 1.86
N GLU A 103 -7.57 3.27 2.54
CA GLU A 103 -8.98 2.92 2.50
C GLU A 103 -9.84 4.07 3.05
N ILE A 104 -9.48 4.63 4.20
CA ILE A 104 -10.21 5.76 4.82
C ILE A 104 -10.20 6.99 3.91
N GLN A 105 -9.02 7.37 3.40
CA GLN A 105 -8.87 8.56 2.54
C GLN A 105 -9.62 8.43 1.22
N SER A 106 -9.67 7.22 0.66
CA SER A 106 -10.47 6.93 -0.53
C SER A 106 -11.96 7.22 -0.33
N GLY A 107 -12.51 6.93 0.87
CA GLY A 107 -13.89 7.24 1.21
C GLY A 107 -14.18 8.73 1.42
N GLN A 108 -13.13 9.53 1.68
CA GLN A 108 -13.22 10.97 1.91
C GLN A 108 -12.96 11.81 0.65
N ASN A 109 -12.70 11.18 -0.51
CA ASN A 109 -12.24 11.84 -1.75
C ASN A 109 -11.07 12.83 -1.52
N SER A 110 -10.29 12.60 -0.47
CA SER A 110 -9.13 13.42 -0.12
C SER A 110 -7.90 12.64 -0.55
N GLY A 111 -7.29 13.09 -1.64
CA GLY A 111 -6.42 12.24 -2.46
C GLY A 111 -4.98 12.20 -1.99
N TYR A 112 -4.49 10.98 -1.71
CA TYR A 112 -3.10 10.63 -1.93
C TYR A 112 -2.68 11.01 -3.36
N CYS A 113 -1.49 11.56 -3.52
CA CYS A 113 -0.90 11.72 -4.84
C CYS A 113 -0.08 10.49 -5.22
N GLU A 114 0.10 10.28 -6.53
CA GLU A 114 0.90 9.18 -7.08
C GLU A 114 2.29 9.09 -6.42
N GLN A 115 2.97 10.22 -6.23
CA GLN A 115 4.29 10.26 -5.58
C GLN A 115 4.28 9.71 -4.15
N THR A 116 3.23 9.99 -3.37
CA THR A 116 3.13 9.48 -2.00
C THR A 116 2.91 7.97 -2.01
N LEU A 117 2.04 7.46 -2.89
CA LEU A 117 1.78 6.02 -2.98
C LEU A 117 3.03 5.23 -3.38
N ILE A 118 3.79 5.75 -4.37
CA ILE A 118 5.07 5.17 -4.79
C ILE A 118 6.09 5.21 -3.65
N SER A 119 6.23 6.34 -2.97
CA SER A 119 7.18 6.48 -1.85
C SER A 119 6.86 5.51 -0.72
N VAL A 120 5.57 5.33 -0.43
CA VAL A 120 5.06 4.38 0.55
C VAL A 120 5.41 2.95 0.13
N LEU A 121 5.10 2.55 -1.11
CA LEU A 121 5.40 1.22 -1.65
C LEU A 121 6.88 0.88 -1.56
N VAL A 122 7.75 1.77 -2.05
CA VAL A 122 9.21 1.57 -2.03
C VAL A 122 9.70 1.39 -0.59
N ASN A 123 9.21 2.20 0.35
CA ASN A 123 9.64 2.13 1.75
C ASN A 123 9.15 0.84 2.44
N ILE A 124 7.92 0.40 2.17
CA ILE A 124 7.40 -0.87 2.67
C ILE A 124 8.23 -2.04 2.17
N ILE A 125 8.48 -2.12 0.85
CA ILE A 125 9.24 -3.22 0.25
C ILE A 125 10.66 -3.27 0.82
N ASP A 126 11.34 -2.13 0.90
CA ASP A 126 12.68 -2.04 1.47
C ASP A 126 12.71 -2.48 2.94
N LYS A 127 11.71 -2.07 3.73
CA LYS A 127 11.64 -2.43 5.14
C LYS A 127 11.27 -3.89 5.36
N LEU A 128 10.31 -4.43 4.62
CA LEU A 128 9.95 -5.85 4.67
C LEU A 128 11.16 -6.71 4.28
N ASN A 129 11.85 -6.38 3.17
CA ASN A 129 13.05 -7.10 2.76
C ASN A 129 14.16 -7.06 3.82
N ARG A 130 14.36 -5.93 4.51
CA ARG A 130 15.33 -5.83 5.61
C ARG A 130 14.93 -6.65 6.82
N SER A 131 13.66 -6.58 7.23
CA SER A 131 13.16 -7.36 8.37
C SER A 131 13.26 -8.86 8.11
N LEU A 132 12.92 -9.31 6.90
CA LEU A 132 13.05 -10.72 6.50
C LEU A 132 14.52 -11.17 6.49
N ALA A 133 15.45 -10.32 6.04
CA ALA A 133 16.89 -10.62 6.06
C ALA A 133 17.50 -10.67 7.49
N GLU A 134 16.80 -10.17 8.51
CA GLU A 134 17.20 -10.31 9.92
C GLU A 134 16.62 -11.57 10.58
N ILE A 135 15.60 -12.19 9.97
CA ILE A 135 14.88 -13.38 10.48
C ILE A 135 15.44 -14.67 9.88
N LEU A 136 15.92 -14.63 8.63
CA LEU A 136 16.50 -15.75 7.87
C LEU A 136 18.05 -15.76 7.94
#